data_AF-A0AAW2QI94-F1
#
_entry.id   AF-A0AAW2QI94-F1
#
_cell.length_a   1.000
_cell.length_b   1.000
_cell.length_c   1.000
_cell.angle_alpha   90.00
_cell.angle_beta   90.00
_cell.angle_gamma   90.00
#
_symmetry.space_group_name_H-M   'P 1'
#
loop_
_entity.id
_entity.type
_entity.pdbx_description
1 polymer ?
#
loop_
_entity_poly.entity_id
_entity_poly.type
_entity_poly.pdbx_seq_one_letter_code
_entity_poly.pdbx_strand_id
1 'polypeptide(L)'
;MAWMKDGDQSSRIFFHRVAKRRSSKRVFQITDSKEQIRTIPPEVTEAFIDYYQTLLGGRRRNQPIDLRFLRPWARHILTEDEAHLLIIPVMEDEVKQAIFDIDETKAPGPDGYSSAFFKAAWPVVGGEVTRAIMEFFRTGRLLKQVNATLITLIPKVSNPTVVGEFRPISCCNVLYKAITKILVQRMRGTLDKLISPSQNAFVPGRSIGDNVLLAQELFSGYNQRQLPPRCALKVDLRKSL
;
A
#
# COMPACT_ATOMS: atom_id res chain seq x y z
N MET A 1 16.86 -31.16 1.94
CA MET A 1 16.72 -31.99 0.73
C MET A 1 15.26 -32.28 0.37
N ALA A 2 14.40 -32.84 1.24
CA ALA A 2 13.02 -33.22 0.86
C ALA A 2 12.06 -32.07 0.45
N TRP A 3 12.22 -30.86 1.01
CA TRP A 3 11.38 -29.70 0.65
C TRP A 3 11.56 -29.23 -0.80
N MET A 4 12.77 -29.35 -1.34
CA MET A 4 13.11 -28.84 -2.67
C MET A 4 12.45 -29.66 -3.79
N LYS A 5 11.98 -30.87 -3.47
CA LYS A 5 11.34 -31.80 -4.41
C LYS A 5 9.81 -31.86 -4.21
N ASP A 6 9.36 -31.87 -2.96
CA ASP A 6 7.94 -32.15 -2.63
C ASP A 6 7.19 -30.94 -2.05
N GLY A 7 7.86 -29.79 -1.89
CA GLY A 7 7.32 -28.62 -1.18
C GLY A 7 6.24 -27.86 -1.92
N ASP A 8 6.28 -27.83 -3.26
CA ASP A 8 5.29 -27.17 -4.12
C ASP A 8 4.22 -28.13 -4.68
N GLN A 9 4.38 -29.44 -4.46
CA GLN A 9 3.35 -30.42 -4.79
C GLN A 9 2.36 -30.54 -3.63
N SER A 10 1.13 -31.01 -3.92
CA SER A 10 0.12 -31.34 -2.90
C SER A 10 0.51 -32.60 -2.09
N SER A 11 1.67 -32.55 -1.46
CA SER A 11 2.29 -33.63 -0.71
C SER A 11 1.89 -33.58 0.76
N ARG A 12 2.00 -34.71 1.45
CA ARG A 12 1.81 -34.78 2.91
C ARG A 12 2.72 -33.78 3.65
N ILE A 13 3.94 -33.57 3.16
CA ILE A 13 4.92 -32.64 3.74
C ILE A 13 4.44 -31.19 3.60
N PHE A 14 3.92 -30.81 2.43
CA PHE A 14 3.31 -29.50 2.20
C PHE A 14 2.13 -29.27 3.15
N PHE A 15 1.16 -30.18 3.19
CA PHE A 15 -0.01 -30.04 4.06
C PHE A 15 0.35 -29.99 5.56
N HIS A 16 1.32 -30.81 6.00
CA HIS A 16 1.78 -30.76 7.39
C HIS A 16 2.44 -29.43 7.74
N ARG A 17 3.26 -28.86 6.85
CA ARG A 17 3.85 -27.52 7.06
C ARG A 17 2.80 -26.41 7.03
N VAL A 18 1.81 -26.49 6.14
CA VAL A 18 0.69 -25.56 6.10
C VAL A 18 -0.11 -25.63 7.41
N ALA A 19 -0.41 -26.84 7.91
CA ALA A 19 -1.09 -27.03 9.19
C ALA A 19 -0.28 -26.46 10.36
N LYS A 20 1.03 -26.76 10.44
CA LYS A 20 1.92 -26.20 11.47
C LYS A 20 1.97 -24.66 11.40
N ARG A 21 2.07 -24.08 10.20
CA ARG A 21 2.04 -22.62 9.99
C ARG A 21 0.70 -22.02 10.40
N ARG A 22 -0.43 -22.67 10.06
CA ARG A 22 -1.77 -22.23 10.48
C ARG A 22 -1.90 -22.23 12.00
N SER A 23 -1.45 -23.30 12.66
CA SER A 23 -1.47 -23.40 14.12
C SER A 23 -0.60 -22.33 14.78
N SER A 24 0.61 -22.09 14.27
CA SER A 24 1.54 -21.09 14.83
C SER A 24 1.10 -19.64 14.58
N LYS A 25 0.35 -19.38 13.50
CA LYS A 25 -0.13 -18.03 13.15
C LYS A 25 -1.53 -17.72 13.65
N ARG A 26 -2.19 -18.66 14.32
CA ARG A 26 -3.51 -18.46 14.88
C ARG A 26 -3.41 -17.53 16.08
N VAL A 27 -4.20 -16.47 16.08
CA VAL A 27 -4.35 -15.57 17.22
C VAL A 27 -5.38 -16.20 18.15
N PHE A 28 -4.93 -16.76 19.27
CA PHE A 28 -5.81 -17.38 20.27
C PHE A 28 -6.34 -16.38 21.28
N GLN A 29 -5.57 -15.34 21.56
CA GLN A 29 -5.97 -14.28 22.47
C GLN A 29 -5.47 -12.93 21.97
N ILE A 30 -6.23 -11.88 22.26
CA ILE A 30 -5.83 -10.50 21.96
C ILE A 30 -6.40 -9.57 23.03
N THR A 31 -5.63 -8.57 23.43
CA THR A 31 -6.11 -7.46 24.26
C THR A 31 -6.73 -6.40 23.34
N ASP A 32 -7.99 -6.06 23.62
CA ASP A 32 -8.77 -5.10 22.84
C ASP A 32 -8.49 -3.63 23.22
N SER A 33 -9.24 -2.71 22.60
CA SER A 33 -9.15 -1.26 22.83
C SER A 33 -9.59 -0.82 24.24
N LYS A 34 -10.28 -1.69 24.99
CA LYS A 34 -10.78 -1.47 26.36
C LYS A 34 -9.92 -2.20 27.40
N GLU A 35 -8.71 -2.62 27.02
CA GLU A 35 -7.77 -3.38 27.85
C GLU A 35 -8.31 -4.74 28.33
N GLN A 36 -9.30 -5.31 27.62
CA GLN A 36 -9.86 -6.63 27.93
C GLN A 36 -9.25 -7.71 27.05
N ILE A 37 -8.88 -8.84 27.65
CA ILE A 37 -8.37 -10.01 26.93
C ILE A 37 -9.54 -10.77 26.33
N ARG A 38 -9.56 -10.88 25.00
CA ARG A 38 -10.48 -11.72 24.23
C ARG A 38 -9.82 -13.04 23.90
N THR A 39 -10.49 -14.14 24.17
CA THR A 39 -10.00 -15.52 23.90
C THR A 39 -10.96 -16.31 23.02
N ILE A 40 -12.21 -15.86 22.90
CA ILE A 40 -13.24 -16.46 22.06
C ILE A 40 -13.03 -16.00 20.61
N PRO A 41 -12.92 -16.89 19.60
CA PRO A 41 -12.50 -16.49 18.25
C PRO A 41 -13.35 -15.41 17.57
N PRO A 42 -14.70 -15.41 17.68
CA PRO A 42 -15.52 -14.29 17.25
C PRO A 42 -15.13 -12.95 17.89
N GLU A 43 -14.89 -12.93 19.21
CA GLU A 43 -14.51 -11.72 19.94
C GLU A 43 -13.11 -11.21 19.55
N VAL A 44 -12.16 -12.13 19.32
CA VAL A 44 -10.84 -11.79 18.77
C VAL A 44 -11.00 -11.10 17.42
N THR A 45 -11.86 -11.63 16.54
CA THR A 45 -12.13 -11.05 15.22
C THR A 45 -12.76 -9.67 15.35
N GLU A 46 -13.73 -9.51 16.24
CA GLU A 46 -14.40 -8.24 16.51
C GLU A 46 -13.42 -7.18 17.04
N ALA A 47 -12.49 -7.55 17.93
CA ALA A 47 -11.46 -6.63 18.43
C ALA A 47 -10.57 -6.08 17.29
N PHE A 48 -10.24 -6.90 16.28
CA PHE A 48 -9.53 -6.42 15.08
C PHE A 48 -10.39 -5.49 14.24
N ILE A 49 -11.66 -5.85 14.02
CA ILE A 49 -12.60 -5.06 13.22
C ILE A 49 -12.80 -3.68 13.87
N ASP A 50 -13.14 -3.64 15.16
CA ASP A 50 -13.36 -2.40 15.93
C ASP A 50 -12.13 -1.48 15.88
N TYR A 51 -10.96 -2.03 16.16
CA TYR A 51 -9.71 -1.27 16.11
C TYR A 51 -9.44 -0.67 14.73
N TYR A 52 -9.55 -1.46 13.65
CA TYR A 52 -9.25 -0.97 12.30
C TYR A 52 -10.37 -0.09 11.72
N GLN A 53 -11.62 -0.32 12.08
CA GLN A 53 -12.72 0.58 11.73
C GLN A 53 -12.56 1.94 12.42
N THR A 54 -12.15 1.96 13.69
CA THR A 54 -11.85 3.21 14.39
C THR A 54 -10.63 3.89 13.77
N LEU A 55 -9.58 3.13 13.46
CA LEU A 55 -8.33 3.67 12.90
C LEU A 55 -8.48 4.20 11.47
N LEU A 56 -9.23 3.50 10.61
CA LEU A 56 -9.34 3.80 9.18
C LEU A 56 -10.67 4.45 8.79
N GLY A 57 -11.73 4.20 9.56
CA GLY A 57 -13.11 4.65 9.30
C GLY A 57 -13.50 5.93 10.02
N GLY A 58 -12.55 6.66 10.60
CA GLY A 58 -12.81 7.97 11.20
C GLY A 58 -13.54 8.93 10.25
N ARG A 59 -14.33 9.86 10.80
CA ARG A 59 -15.03 10.89 10.02
C ARG A 59 -14.00 11.59 9.12
N ARG A 60 -14.08 11.35 7.80
CA ARG A 60 -13.32 12.14 6.83
C ARG A 60 -13.69 13.60 7.06
N ARG A 61 -12.68 14.45 7.26
CA ARG A 61 -12.91 15.89 7.26
C ARG A 61 -13.38 16.24 5.86
N ASN A 62 -14.69 16.39 5.69
CA ASN A 62 -15.28 16.96 4.47
C ASN A 62 -15.14 18.48 4.44
N GLN A 63 -14.14 19.02 5.15
CA GLN A 63 -13.84 20.44 5.07
C GLN A 63 -13.14 20.67 3.73
N PRO A 64 -13.72 21.50 2.84
CA PRO A 64 -13.04 21.85 1.61
C PRO A 64 -11.71 22.49 1.97
N ILE A 65 -10.63 21.98 1.38
CA ILE A 65 -9.30 22.55 1.55
C ILE A 65 -9.30 23.88 0.80
N ASP A 66 -9.05 24.98 1.53
CA ASP A 66 -8.87 26.28 0.89
C ASP A 66 -7.57 26.26 0.07
N LEU A 67 -7.70 26.22 -1.25
CA LEU A 67 -6.54 26.22 -2.14
C LEU A 67 -5.73 27.51 -2.02
N ARG A 68 -6.31 28.63 -1.54
CA ARG A 68 -5.57 29.87 -1.29
C ARG A 68 -4.60 29.70 -0.13
N PHE A 69 -4.94 28.87 0.86
CA PHE A 69 -4.04 28.49 1.94
C PHE A 69 -2.87 27.69 1.37
N LEU A 70 -3.11 26.71 0.49
CA LEU A 70 -2.04 25.87 -0.07
C LEU A 70 -1.15 26.55 -1.13
N ARG A 71 -1.69 27.51 -1.90
CA ARG A 71 -1.01 28.14 -3.04
C ARG A 71 0.40 28.69 -2.70
N PRO A 72 0.61 29.41 -1.59
CA PRO A 72 1.94 29.88 -1.20
C PRO A 72 2.99 28.78 -0.94
N TRP A 73 2.54 27.55 -0.64
CA TRP A 73 3.45 26.40 -0.41
C TRP A 73 3.51 25.44 -1.60
N ALA A 74 2.68 25.65 -2.61
CA ALA A 74 2.74 24.87 -3.84
C ALA A 74 4.00 25.25 -4.61
N ARG A 75 4.92 24.30 -4.74
CA ARG A 75 6.18 24.48 -5.50
C ARG A 75 5.94 24.63 -6.99
N HIS A 76 4.88 24.00 -7.49
CA HIS A 76 4.52 23.94 -8.88
C HIS A 76 3.01 23.85 -9.03
N ILE A 77 2.47 24.62 -9.97
CA ILE A 77 1.09 24.51 -10.43
C ILE A 77 1.18 23.92 -11.83
N LEU A 78 0.45 22.83 -12.06
CA LEU A 78 0.48 22.15 -13.36
C LEU A 78 0.12 23.13 -14.47
N THR A 79 0.90 23.11 -15.55
CA THR A 79 0.52 23.81 -16.79
C THR A 79 -0.68 23.12 -17.43
N GLU A 80 -1.35 23.79 -18.36
CA GLU A 80 -2.43 23.16 -19.13
C GLU A 80 -1.95 21.89 -19.83
N ASP A 81 -0.78 21.91 -20.46
CA ASP A 81 -0.18 20.75 -21.12
C ASP A 81 0.05 19.57 -20.15
N GLU A 82 0.59 19.85 -18.96
CA GLU A 82 0.82 18.82 -17.94
C GLU A 82 -0.49 18.24 -17.41
N ALA A 83 -1.49 19.10 -17.20
CA ALA A 83 -2.83 18.66 -16.79
C ALA A 83 -3.47 17.81 -17.90
N HIS A 84 -3.34 18.20 -19.16
CA HIS A 84 -3.83 17.47 -20.32
C HIS A 84 -3.21 16.07 -20.40
N LEU A 85 -1.89 15.94 -20.22
CA LEU A 85 -1.19 14.65 -20.23
C LEU A 85 -1.68 13.68 -19.15
N LEU A 86 -2.17 14.17 -18.01
CA LEU A 86 -2.72 13.32 -16.95
C LEU A 86 -4.11 12.75 -17.29
N ILE A 87 -4.88 13.46 -18.11
CA ILE A 87 -6.30 13.17 -18.38
C ILE A 87 -6.56 12.60 -19.78
N ILE A 88 -5.53 12.45 -20.62
CA ILE A 88 -5.69 11.80 -21.93
C ILE A 88 -6.35 10.40 -21.79
N PRO A 89 -7.13 9.92 -22.77
CA PRO A 89 -7.72 8.59 -22.67
C PRO A 89 -6.67 7.50 -22.46
N VAL A 90 -7.00 6.46 -21.68
CA VAL A 90 -6.11 5.29 -21.47
C VAL A 90 -6.09 4.44 -22.72
N MET A 91 -4.90 4.07 -23.17
CA MET A 91 -4.70 3.21 -24.34
C MET A 91 -4.57 1.73 -23.96
N GLU A 92 -4.84 0.82 -24.90
CA GLU A 92 -4.82 -0.63 -24.64
C GLU A 92 -3.41 -1.15 -24.25
N ASP A 93 -2.37 -0.57 -24.84
CA ASP A 93 -0.97 -0.87 -24.55
C ASP A 93 -0.60 -0.43 -23.13
N GLU A 94 -1.07 0.73 -22.66
CA GLU A 94 -0.92 1.15 -21.25
C GLU A 94 -1.52 0.10 -20.30
N VAL A 95 -2.69 -0.45 -20.63
CA VAL A 95 -3.34 -1.47 -19.80
C VAL A 95 -2.54 -2.77 -19.78
N LYS A 96 -2.11 -3.24 -20.95
CA LYS A 96 -1.27 -4.44 -21.05
C LYS A 96 0.02 -4.25 -20.27
N GLN A 97 0.71 -3.14 -20.46
CA GLN A 97 1.94 -2.82 -19.75
C GLN A 97 1.73 -2.80 -18.24
N ALA A 98 0.65 -2.16 -17.76
CA ALA A 98 0.32 -2.11 -16.34
C ALA A 98 0.11 -3.50 -15.73
N ILE A 99 -0.51 -4.44 -16.45
CA ILE A 99 -0.67 -5.82 -15.99
C ILE A 99 0.67 -6.56 -15.99
N PHE A 100 1.45 -6.42 -17.06
CA PHE A 100 2.72 -7.13 -17.24
C PHE A 100 3.81 -6.66 -16.30
N ASP A 101 3.76 -5.40 -15.88
CA ASP A 101 4.69 -4.84 -14.90
C ASP A 101 4.34 -5.21 -13.45
N ILE A 102 3.20 -5.86 -13.18
CA ILE A 102 2.92 -6.40 -11.85
C ILE A 102 3.73 -7.68 -11.70
N ASP A 103 4.62 -7.68 -10.70
CA ASP A 103 5.43 -8.85 -10.37
C ASP A 103 4.55 -10.09 -10.10
N GLU A 104 4.98 -11.24 -10.59
CA GLU A 104 4.20 -12.49 -10.58
C GLU A 104 4.06 -13.11 -9.19
N THR A 105 4.94 -12.74 -8.26
CA THR A 105 4.94 -13.23 -6.88
C THR A 105 3.97 -12.46 -5.97
N LYS A 106 3.32 -11.41 -6.49
CA LYS A 106 2.36 -10.61 -5.73
C LYS A 106 1.12 -11.44 -5.39
N ALA A 107 0.73 -11.43 -4.12
CA ALA A 107 -0.44 -12.14 -3.64
C ALA A 107 -1.72 -11.71 -4.39
N PRO A 108 -2.61 -12.65 -4.76
CA PRO A 108 -3.89 -12.33 -5.38
C PRO A 108 -4.83 -11.63 -4.39
N GLY A 109 -5.90 -11.05 -4.92
CA GLY A 109 -6.99 -10.55 -4.10
C GLY A 109 -7.99 -11.65 -3.74
N PRO A 110 -9.20 -11.28 -3.25
CA PRO A 110 -10.27 -12.24 -2.97
C PRO A 110 -10.70 -13.12 -4.15
N ASP A 111 -10.45 -12.69 -5.39
CA ASP A 111 -10.77 -13.46 -6.60
C ASP A 111 -9.84 -14.66 -6.85
N GLY A 112 -8.70 -14.71 -6.16
CA GLY A 112 -7.70 -15.78 -6.29
C GLY A 112 -6.80 -15.69 -7.52
N TYR A 113 -6.99 -14.72 -8.42
CA TYR A 113 -6.20 -14.61 -9.64
C TYR A 113 -4.95 -13.74 -9.43
N SER A 114 -3.77 -14.30 -9.71
CA SER A 114 -2.50 -13.59 -9.65
C SER A 114 -2.17 -12.89 -10.96
N SER A 115 -1.19 -11.98 -10.95
CA SER A 115 -0.68 -11.37 -12.18
C SER A 115 -0.11 -12.42 -13.14
N ALA A 116 0.51 -13.50 -12.63
CA ALA A 116 0.98 -14.61 -13.44
C ALA A 116 -0.13 -15.26 -14.28
N PHE A 117 -1.32 -15.44 -13.69
CA PHE A 117 -2.50 -15.93 -14.43
C PHE A 117 -2.85 -14.99 -15.58
N PHE A 118 -2.99 -13.68 -15.33
CA PHE A 118 -3.38 -12.72 -16.36
C PHE A 118 -2.34 -12.61 -17.48
N LYS A 119 -1.05 -12.71 -17.17
CA LYS A 119 0.01 -12.71 -18.19
C LYS A 119 -0.03 -13.97 -19.05
N ALA A 120 -0.16 -15.14 -18.43
CA ALA A 120 -0.22 -16.41 -19.15
C ALA A 120 -1.49 -16.56 -19.99
N ALA A 121 -2.65 -16.14 -19.45
CA ALA A 121 -3.94 -16.21 -20.12
C ALA A 121 -4.27 -14.97 -20.97
N TRP A 122 -3.33 -14.04 -21.16
CA TRP A 122 -3.59 -12.77 -21.87
C TRP A 122 -4.23 -12.92 -23.25
N PRO A 123 -3.87 -13.92 -24.09
CA PRO A 123 -4.53 -14.13 -25.38
C PRO A 123 -6.04 -14.43 -25.28
N VAL A 124 -6.50 -14.91 -24.12
CA VAL A 124 -7.89 -15.30 -23.87
C VAL A 124 -8.65 -14.22 -23.13
N VAL A 125 -8.07 -13.64 -22.06
CA VAL A 125 -8.78 -12.70 -21.16
C VAL A 125 -8.37 -11.23 -21.35
N GLY A 126 -7.33 -10.96 -22.15
CA GLY A 126 -6.74 -9.63 -22.28
C GLY A 126 -7.73 -8.61 -22.83
N GLY A 127 -8.59 -9.00 -23.78
CA GLY A 127 -9.60 -8.12 -24.35
C GLY A 127 -10.63 -7.65 -23.31
N GLU A 128 -11.16 -8.57 -22.51
CA GLU A 128 -12.13 -8.28 -21.43
C GLU A 128 -11.50 -7.41 -20.35
N VAL A 129 -10.27 -7.74 -19.94
CA VAL A 129 -9.52 -6.99 -18.92
C VAL A 129 -9.28 -5.55 -19.39
N THR A 130 -8.84 -5.38 -20.63
CA THR A 130 -8.61 -4.05 -21.23
C THR A 130 -9.90 -3.23 -21.27
N ARG A 131 -10.99 -3.79 -21.79
CA ARG A 131 -12.30 -3.10 -21.81
C ARG A 131 -12.76 -2.69 -20.41
N ALA A 132 -12.62 -3.58 -19.42
CA ALA A 132 -13.03 -3.29 -18.04
C ALA A 132 -12.22 -2.15 -17.41
N ILE A 133 -10.90 -2.11 -17.62
CA ILE A 133 -10.03 -1.06 -17.09
C ILE A 133 -10.29 0.27 -17.80
N MET A 134 -10.40 0.28 -19.13
CA MET A 134 -10.70 1.50 -19.88
C MET A 134 -12.07 2.08 -19.53
N GLU A 135 -13.08 1.23 -19.30
CA GLU A 135 -14.40 1.65 -18.86
C GLU A 135 -14.36 2.33 -17.48
N PHE A 136 -13.51 1.85 -16.57
CA PHE A 136 -13.27 2.53 -15.29
C PHE A 136 -12.72 3.95 -15.50
N PHE A 137 -11.73 4.13 -16.37
CA PHE A 137 -11.16 5.46 -16.65
C PHE A 137 -12.15 6.40 -17.35
N ARG A 138 -13.05 5.85 -18.17
CA ARG A 138 -14.10 6.63 -18.86
C ARG A 138 -15.23 7.06 -17.92
N THR A 139 -15.64 6.19 -17.00
CA THR A 139 -16.86 6.40 -16.19
C THR A 139 -16.60 6.75 -14.72
N GLY A 140 -15.38 6.53 -14.24
CA GLY A 140 -15.04 6.60 -12.82
C GLY A 140 -15.71 5.51 -11.96
N ARG A 141 -16.33 4.49 -12.56
CA ARG A 141 -17.08 3.45 -11.86
C ARG A 141 -16.30 2.13 -11.84
N LEU A 142 -16.13 1.57 -10.64
CA LEU A 142 -15.49 0.28 -10.44
C LEU A 142 -16.49 -0.74 -9.89
N LEU A 143 -16.47 -1.96 -10.43
CA LEU A 143 -17.27 -3.06 -9.88
C LEU A 143 -16.86 -3.36 -8.44
N LYS A 144 -17.85 -3.55 -7.56
CA LYS A 144 -17.62 -3.81 -6.13
C LYS A 144 -16.74 -5.05 -5.91
N GLN A 145 -16.90 -6.07 -6.75
CA GLN A 145 -16.11 -7.29 -6.72
C GLN A 145 -14.65 -7.02 -7.04
N VAL A 146 -14.34 -6.16 -8.02
CA VAL A 146 -12.96 -5.76 -8.35
C VAL A 146 -12.33 -4.95 -7.21
N ASN A 147 -13.12 -4.10 -6.55
CA ASN A 147 -12.70 -3.33 -5.38
C ASN A 147 -12.62 -4.16 -4.08
N ALA A 148 -13.05 -5.42 -4.09
CA ALA A 148 -12.96 -6.29 -2.92
C ALA A 148 -11.48 -6.50 -2.56
N THR A 149 -11.17 -6.39 -1.28
CA THR A 149 -9.81 -6.45 -0.75
C THR A 149 -9.77 -7.39 0.43
N LEU A 150 -8.84 -8.33 0.42
CA LEU A 150 -8.60 -9.21 1.57
C LEU A 150 -7.61 -8.52 2.51
N ILE A 151 -8.01 -8.29 3.76
CA ILE A 151 -7.11 -7.74 4.78
C ILE A 151 -6.41 -8.90 5.49
N THR A 152 -5.10 -9.01 5.31
CA THR A 152 -4.26 -9.99 6.00
C THR A 152 -3.48 -9.33 7.12
N LEU A 153 -3.43 -9.97 8.29
CA LEU A 153 -2.71 -9.45 9.47
C LEU A 153 -1.32 -10.07 9.57
N ILE A 154 -0.28 -9.22 9.62
CA ILE A 154 1.11 -9.64 9.83
C ILE A 154 1.62 -9.12 11.18
N PRO A 155 2.08 -9.98 12.10
CA PRO A 155 2.71 -9.56 13.34
C PRO A 155 3.92 -8.64 13.12
N LYS A 156 4.03 -7.56 13.91
CA LYS A 156 5.21 -6.67 13.96
C LYS A 156 6.30 -7.20 14.89
N VAL A 157 5.89 -7.94 15.91
CA VAL A 157 6.74 -8.45 16.99
C VAL A 157 6.52 -9.94 17.17
N SER A 158 7.44 -10.58 17.89
CA SER A 158 7.25 -11.96 18.35
C SER A 158 6.13 -11.98 19.40
N ASN A 159 5.19 -12.93 19.27
CA ASN A 159 4.07 -13.13 20.20
C ASN A 159 3.24 -11.85 20.45
N PRO A 160 2.57 -11.31 19.41
CA PRO A 160 1.75 -10.11 19.58
C PRO A 160 0.59 -10.36 20.54
N THR A 161 0.35 -9.40 21.44
CA THR A 161 -0.67 -9.45 22.50
C THR A 161 -1.76 -8.40 22.32
N VAL A 162 -1.47 -7.30 21.61
CA VAL A 162 -2.44 -6.23 21.33
C VAL A 162 -2.67 -6.05 19.84
N VAL A 163 -3.87 -5.57 19.44
CA VAL A 163 -4.22 -5.40 18.02
C VAL A 163 -3.24 -4.49 17.26
N GLY A 164 -2.73 -3.46 17.93
CA GLY A 164 -1.77 -2.49 17.37
C GLY A 164 -0.42 -3.09 16.96
N GLU A 165 -0.10 -4.29 17.43
CA GLU A 165 1.11 -5.04 17.07
C GLU A 165 0.98 -5.80 15.75
N PHE A 166 -0.16 -5.71 15.08
CA PHE A 166 -0.34 -6.26 13.74
C PHE A 166 -0.25 -5.15 12.68
N ARG A 167 0.29 -5.49 11.51
CA ARG A 167 0.22 -4.69 10.29
C ARG A 167 -0.89 -5.28 9.41
N PRO A 168 -1.93 -4.51 9.07
CA PRO A 168 -2.86 -4.92 8.05
C PRO A 168 -2.18 -4.77 6.68
N ILE A 169 -2.30 -5.79 5.85
CA ILE A 169 -1.89 -5.78 4.44
C ILE A 169 -3.14 -5.99 3.60
N SER A 170 -3.40 -5.04 2.71
CA SER A 170 -4.49 -5.09 1.75
C SER A 170 -4.06 -5.88 0.52
N CYS A 171 -4.64 -7.06 0.34
CA CYS A 171 -4.48 -7.87 -0.86
C CYS A 171 -5.63 -7.53 -1.83
N CYS A 172 -5.37 -6.61 -2.75
CA CYS A 172 -6.34 -6.18 -3.78
C CYS A 172 -6.30 -7.10 -5.01
N ASN A 173 -7.41 -7.18 -5.74
CA ASN A 173 -7.46 -7.86 -7.03
C ASN A 173 -6.51 -7.22 -8.06
N VAL A 174 -6.05 -8.01 -9.03
CA VAL A 174 -5.04 -7.55 -10.01
C VAL A 174 -5.55 -6.39 -10.87
N LEU A 175 -6.84 -6.40 -11.26
CA LEU A 175 -7.44 -5.31 -12.02
C LEU A 175 -7.38 -3.98 -11.24
N TYR A 176 -7.66 -4.01 -9.94
CA TYR A 176 -7.51 -2.83 -9.07
C TYR A 176 -6.05 -2.34 -9.07
N LYS A 177 -5.09 -3.26 -8.91
CA LYS A 177 -3.66 -2.92 -8.93
C LYS A 177 -3.25 -2.29 -10.27
N ALA A 178 -3.73 -2.83 -11.39
CA ALA A 178 -3.46 -2.29 -12.72
C ALA A 178 -3.99 -0.86 -12.89
N ILE A 179 -5.23 -0.60 -12.45
CA ILE A 179 -5.82 0.75 -12.43
C ILE A 179 -4.93 1.72 -11.63
N THR A 180 -4.57 1.35 -10.40
CA THR A 180 -3.70 2.21 -9.57
C THR A 180 -2.32 2.41 -10.18
N LYS A 181 -1.80 1.42 -10.90
CA LYS A 181 -0.51 1.49 -11.57
C LYS A 181 -0.52 2.47 -12.74
N ILE A 182 -1.57 2.46 -13.56
CA ILE A 182 -1.76 3.43 -14.65
C ILE A 182 -1.81 4.86 -14.07
N LEU A 183 -2.57 5.07 -13.00
CA LEU A 183 -2.61 6.37 -12.31
C LEU A 183 -1.22 6.82 -11.83
N VAL A 184 -0.47 5.93 -11.18
CA VAL A 184 0.90 6.22 -10.73
C VAL A 184 1.83 6.53 -11.90
N GLN A 185 1.72 5.80 -13.01
CA GLN A 185 2.56 6.00 -14.19
C GLN A 185 2.31 7.36 -14.84
N ARG A 186 1.06 7.81 -14.90
CA ARG A 186 0.70 9.14 -15.41
C ARG A 186 1.19 10.25 -14.50
N MET A 187 1.00 10.11 -13.18
CA MET A 187 1.48 11.10 -12.21
C MET A 187 3.01 11.18 -12.15
N ARG A 188 3.72 10.11 -12.48
CA ARG A 188 5.19 10.05 -12.38
C ARG A 188 5.89 11.19 -13.12
N GLY A 189 5.41 11.57 -14.31
CA GLY A 189 6.03 12.63 -15.13
C GLY A 189 5.97 14.03 -14.52
N THR A 190 5.04 14.27 -13.60
CA THR A 190 4.85 15.57 -12.94
C THR A 190 5.22 15.55 -11.46
N LEU A 191 5.32 14.37 -10.85
CA LEU A 191 5.51 14.21 -9.42
C LEU A 191 6.74 14.94 -8.88
N ASP A 192 7.88 14.88 -9.59
CA ASP A 192 9.13 15.54 -9.19
C ASP A 192 9.02 17.07 -9.09
N LYS A 193 8.13 17.68 -9.88
CA LYS A 193 7.84 19.12 -9.83
C LYS A 193 6.95 19.47 -8.65
N LEU A 194 6.03 18.57 -8.30
CA LEU A 194 5.02 18.78 -7.25
C LEU A 194 5.58 18.54 -5.84
N ILE A 195 6.52 17.62 -5.67
CA ILE A 195 7.05 17.24 -4.36
C ILE A 195 8.33 18.00 -4.00
N SER A 196 8.56 18.21 -2.71
CA SER A 196 9.81 18.83 -2.24
C SER A 196 11.02 17.94 -2.52
N PRO A 197 12.20 18.47 -2.89
CA PRO A 197 13.47 17.75 -2.95
C PRO A 197 13.82 17.05 -1.63
N SER A 198 13.33 17.55 -0.49
CA SER A 198 13.53 16.93 0.83
C SER A 198 12.66 15.68 1.06
N GLN A 199 11.74 15.37 0.15
CA GLN A 199 10.92 14.16 0.20
C GLN A 199 11.58 13.06 -0.65
N ASN A 200 12.26 12.11 -0.01
CA ASN A 200 13.01 11.07 -0.72
C ASN A 200 12.28 9.73 -0.82
N ALA A 201 11.37 9.43 0.12
CA ALA A 201 10.68 8.15 0.13
C ALA A 201 9.69 8.03 -1.04
N PHE A 202 9.69 6.87 -1.69
CA PHE A 202 8.76 6.50 -2.78
C PHE A 202 8.85 7.36 -4.05
N VAL A 203 9.98 8.05 -4.26
CA VAL A 203 10.26 8.81 -5.49
C VAL A 203 11.37 8.10 -6.27
N PRO A 204 11.16 7.77 -7.55
CA PRO A 204 12.20 7.21 -8.39
C PRO A 204 13.46 8.10 -8.41
N GLY A 205 14.64 7.49 -8.30
CA GLY A 205 15.92 8.22 -8.34
C GLY A 205 16.33 8.92 -7.03
N ARG A 206 15.53 8.87 -5.96
CA ARG A 206 15.90 9.44 -4.64
C ARG A 206 16.23 8.32 -3.65
N SER A 207 17.26 8.54 -2.81
CA SER A 207 17.70 7.57 -1.82
C SER A 207 17.34 8.03 -0.40
N ILE A 208 17.01 7.07 0.47
CA ILE A 208 16.90 7.34 1.91
C ILE A 208 18.27 7.73 2.51
N GLY A 209 19.38 7.33 1.87
CA GLY A 209 20.73 7.72 2.27
C GLY A 209 20.95 9.23 2.23
N ASP A 210 20.38 9.92 1.25
CA ASP A 210 20.55 11.38 1.11
C ASP A 210 19.94 12.12 2.32
N ASN A 211 18.84 11.60 2.88
CA ASN A 211 18.24 12.13 4.11
C ASN A 211 19.13 11.89 5.34
N VAL A 212 19.89 10.79 5.38
CA VAL A 212 20.84 10.52 6.47
C VAL A 212 22.00 11.51 6.41
N LEU A 213 22.54 11.75 5.21
CA LEU A 213 23.61 12.73 4.99
C LEU A 213 23.15 14.15 5.36
N LEU A 214 21.98 14.55 4.86
CA LEU A 214 21.39 15.84 5.19
C LEU A 214 21.18 16.00 6.70
N ALA A 215 20.68 14.96 7.39
CA ALA A 215 20.55 14.99 8.84
C ALA A 215 21.92 15.14 9.52
N GLN A 216 22.95 14.40 9.10
CA GLN A 216 24.30 14.53 9.66
C GLN A 216 24.87 15.95 9.52
N GLU A 217 24.66 16.60 8.38
CA GLU A 217 25.06 17.99 8.16
C GLU A 217 24.28 18.96 9.07
N LEU A 218 22.96 18.81 9.15
CA LEU A 218 22.10 19.64 10.01
C LEU A 218 22.44 19.50 11.51
N PHE A 219 22.82 18.30 11.93
CA PHE A 219 23.25 18.01 13.31
C PHE A 219 24.75 18.24 13.54
N SER A 220 25.49 18.70 12.54
CA SER A 220 26.90 19.02 12.70
C SER A 220 27.10 20.18 13.68
N GLY A 221 27.99 19.97 14.65
CA GLY A 221 28.26 20.95 15.72
C GLY A 221 27.08 21.17 16.68
N TYR A 222 26.03 20.35 16.64
CA TYR A 222 24.81 20.56 17.44
C TYR A 222 25.09 20.62 18.96
N ASN A 223 26.13 19.91 19.43
CA ASN A 223 26.54 19.89 20.83
C ASN A 223 27.58 20.98 21.21
N GLN A 224 28.00 21.83 20.26
CA GLN A 224 29.01 22.85 20.52
C GLN A 224 28.39 24.05 21.26
N ARG A 225 28.87 24.30 22.48
CA ARG A 225 28.36 25.38 23.36
C ARG A 225 28.61 26.80 22.84
N GLN A 226 29.56 26.96 21.92
CA GLN A 226 29.92 28.23 21.30
C GLN A 226 28.98 28.64 20.15
N LEU A 227 28.11 27.75 19.70
CA LEU A 227 27.12 28.03 18.66
C LEU A 227 25.77 28.44 19.29
N PRO A 228 24.92 29.17 18.55
CA PRO A 228 23.59 29.54 19.03
C PRO A 228 22.78 28.30 19.45
N PRO A 229 21.90 28.40 20.47
CA PRO A 229 21.02 27.33 20.88
C PRO A 229 20.20 26.78 19.72
N ARG A 230 20.06 25.45 19.65
CA ARG A 230 19.35 24.74 18.57
C ARG A 230 18.29 23.81 19.16
N CYS A 231 17.19 23.61 18.43
CA CYS A 231 16.19 22.59 18.74
C CYS A 231 15.91 21.74 17.50
N ALA A 232 15.52 20.47 17.72
CA ALA A 232 15.08 19.57 16.67
C ALA A 232 13.69 19.04 17.02
N LEU A 233 12.79 19.12 16.04
CA LEU A 233 11.43 18.63 16.19
C LEU A 233 11.27 17.34 15.40
N LYS A 234 10.97 16.23 16.10
CA LYS A 234 10.58 14.97 15.48
C LYS A 234 9.07 14.84 15.52
N VAL A 235 8.43 14.93 14.36
CA VAL A 235 7.00 14.68 14.19
C VAL A 235 6.81 13.29 13.59
N ASP A 236 5.93 12.49 14.18
CA ASP A 236 5.53 11.19 13.65
C ASP A 236 4.02 11.11 13.53
N LEU A 237 3.53 10.44 12.48
CA LEU A 237 2.11 10.28 12.21
C LEU A 237 1.68 8.87 12.62
N ARG A 238 0.62 8.76 13.42
CA ARG A 238 -0.01 7.46 13.73
C ARG A 238 -0.71 6.91 12.47
N LYS A 239 0.07 6.28 11.59
CA LYS A 239 -0.31 5.78 10.25
C LYS A 239 -0.90 6.87 9.35
N SER A 240 -0.24 7.14 8.23
CA SER A 240 -0.84 7.86 7.11
C SER A 240 -1.78 6.92 6.34
N LEU A 241 -3.01 7.38 6.06
CA LEU A 241 -3.91 6.78 5.06
C LEU A 241 -3.37 7.00 3.65
#